data_AF-A0A1I0D9N2-F1
#
_entry.id   AF-A0A1I0D9N2-F1
#
_cell.length_a   1.000
_cell.length_b   1.000
_cell.length_c   1.000
_cell.angle_alpha   90.00
_cell.angle_beta   90.00
_cell.angle_gamma   90.00
#
_symmetry.space_group_name_H-M   'P 1'
#
loop_
_entity.id
_entity.type
_entity.pdbx_description
1 polymer ?
#
loop_
_entity_poly.entity_id
_entity_poly.type
_entity_poly.pdbx_seq_one_letter_code
_entity_poly.pdbx_strand_id
1 'polypeptide(L)'
;MSITVDVSKHSLNKHSEYLCGDTVEMLKTENSDVMILADGMGSGVQASILSTLTAKILGSMFAQGAKLEECVETVVNTLPVEKVRQVAYSTFTILQIFNNGEVYLVNYDNPPVIYLKSGVPADLPVTTRVISGQKIRECRFMVKKGDTLILVSDGVTHAGTGRSAYPFGWQWRQAAAYAAEVCGHSASAVRIAVSLTDRCRELYEGNPDDDTTVVCVRIIEAQKVHIMTGPPRDADMDPVITREFMEDPDAKKIVSGGTTATIVSREIGKPLTISLDYMDPDIPPTANMEGVDLVTEGILTLRRVVELLEKYRKLALPSAAFFRELDRKNAASVMAKMLIEECTDLTMFIGTAVNSAYQNPDLPIDLGIRQALTKRLVNAMRGLGKRVTVKYY
;
A
#
# COMPACT_ATOMS: atom_id res chain seq x y z
N MET A 1 -16.43 -0.36 16.55
CA MET A 1 -15.02 -0.80 16.41
C MET A 1 -14.61 -0.41 15.01
N SER A 2 -13.87 0.68 14.83
CA SER A 2 -13.49 1.15 13.48
C SER A 2 -12.41 0.23 12.92
N ILE A 3 -12.69 -0.44 11.82
CA ILE A 3 -11.69 -1.18 11.07
C ILE A 3 -10.98 -0.26 10.07
N THR A 4 -9.73 -0.54 9.77
CA THR A 4 -8.97 0.12 8.70
C THR A 4 -8.41 -0.97 7.78
N VAL A 5 -8.18 -0.63 6.52
CA VAL A 5 -7.57 -1.55 5.55
C VAL A 5 -6.13 -1.13 5.23
N ASP A 6 -5.23 -2.11 5.21
CA ASP A 6 -3.93 -1.98 4.53
C ASP A 6 -4.02 -2.66 3.17
N VAL A 7 -3.63 -1.95 2.12
CA VAL A 7 -3.81 -2.39 0.73
C VAL A 7 -2.47 -2.32 0.01
N SER A 8 -2.14 -3.39 -0.71
CA SER A 8 -1.02 -3.41 -1.63
C SER A 8 -1.43 -4.03 -2.96
N LYS A 9 -0.90 -3.50 -4.05
CA LYS A 9 -1.12 -4.01 -5.39
C LYS A 9 0.19 -4.18 -6.14
N HIS A 10 0.30 -5.26 -6.89
CA HIS A 10 1.42 -5.52 -7.77
C HIS A 10 0.93 -6.15 -9.06
N SER A 11 1.50 -5.71 -10.18
CA SER A 11 1.14 -6.16 -11.52
C SER A 11 2.39 -6.54 -12.31
N LEU A 12 2.27 -7.57 -13.12
CA LEU A 12 3.21 -7.94 -14.18
C LEU A 12 2.54 -7.65 -15.51
N ASN A 13 3.27 -7.00 -16.41
CA ASN A 13 2.84 -6.88 -17.79
C ASN A 13 3.10 -8.20 -18.51
N LYS A 14 2.20 -8.56 -19.41
CA LYS A 14 2.46 -9.58 -20.41
C LYS A 14 3.79 -9.30 -21.15
N HIS A 15 4.56 -10.35 -21.38
CA HIS A 15 5.79 -10.31 -22.14
C HIS A 15 5.49 -9.76 -23.54
N SER A 16 6.36 -8.85 -24.01
CA SER A 16 6.22 -8.03 -25.22
C SER A 16 5.26 -6.84 -25.17
N GLU A 17 4.55 -6.61 -24.06
CA GLU A 17 3.66 -5.46 -23.91
C GLU A 17 4.24 -4.37 -22.98
N TYR A 18 4.06 -3.11 -23.37
CA TYR A 18 4.51 -1.96 -22.57
C TYR A 18 3.50 -1.53 -21.50
N LEU A 19 2.22 -1.83 -21.70
CA LEU A 19 1.13 -1.46 -20.81
C LEU A 19 0.43 -2.71 -20.31
N CYS A 20 0.08 -2.71 -19.02
CA CYS A 20 -0.72 -3.75 -18.42
C CYS A 20 -2.18 -3.60 -18.85
N GLY A 21 -2.77 -4.71 -19.29
CA GLY A 21 -4.20 -4.87 -19.54
C GLY A 21 -5.05 -4.80 -18.28
N ASP A 22 -4.46 -4.98 -17.10
CA ASP A 22 -5.15 -4.86 -15.81
C ASP A 22 -5.07 -3.45 -15.24
N THR A 23 -6.17 -2.99 -14.64
CA THR A 23 -6.24 -1.72 -13.90
C THR A 23 -6.78 -1.94 -12.50
N VAL A 24 -6.08 -1.38 -11.51
CA VAL A 24 -6.55 -1.32 -10.12
C VAL A 24 -6.81 0.11 -9.69
N GLU A 25 -8.05 0.37 -9.29
CA GLU A 25 -8.52 1.63 -8.73
C GLU A 25 -8.85 1.45 -7.25
N MET A 26 -8.39 2.41 -6.43
CA MET A 26 -8.63 2.44 -5.00
C MET A 26 -9.24 3.78 -4.64
N LEU A 27 -10.39 3.75 -3.96
CA LEU A 27 -11.14 4.92 -3.57
C LEU A 27 -11.40 4.86 -2.07
N LYS A 28 -11.23 6.01 -1.42
CA LYS A 28 -11.60 6.19 -0.02
C LYS A 28 -12.81 7.10 0.03
N THR A 29 -13.88 6.63 0.64
CA THR A 29 -15.09 7.42 0.96
C THR A 29 -15.10 7.70 2.46
N GLU A 30 -16.05 8.51 2.94
CA GLU A 30 -16.18 8.77 4.39
C GLU A 30 -16.45 7.49 5.19
N ASN A 31 -17.19 6.55 4.60
CA ASN A 31 -17.73 5.38 5.30
C ASN A 31 -17.16 4.03 4.84
N SER A 32 -16.35 4.01 3.77
CA SER A 32 -15.80 2.78 3.21
C SER A 32 -14.53 2.99 2.37
N ASP A 33 -13.75 1.92 2.26
CA ASP A 33 -12.68 1.75 1.28
C ASP A 33 -13.18 0.86 0.13
N VAL A 34 -12.96 1.28 -1.12
CA VAL A 34 -13.38 0.57 -2.32
C VAL A 34 -12.16 0.23 -3.16
N MET A 35 -12.01 -1.05 -3.51
CA MET A 35 -10.96 -1.58 -4.36
C MET A 35 -11.60 -2.21 -5.59
N ILE A 36 -11.18 -1.77 -6.77
CA ILE A 36 -11.67 -2.27 -8.05
C ILE A 36 -10.48 -2.82 -8.82
N LEU A 37 -10.56 -4.10 -9.19
CA LEU A 37 -9.65 -4.73 -10.15
C LEU A 37 -10.44 -4.98 -11.42
N ALA A 38 -10.06 -4.33 -12.52
CA ALA A 38 -10.60 -4.57 -13.84
C ALA A 38 -9.51 -5.17 -14.73
N ASP A 39 -9.86 -6.18 -15.51
CA ASP A 39 -8.98 -6.85 -16.46
C ASP A 39 -9.63 -6.69 -17.85
N GLY A 40 -8.86 -6.12 -18.76
CA GLY A 40 -9.31 -5.74 -20.09
C GLY A 40 -9.01 -6.85 -21.08
N MET A 41 -10.02 -7.24 -21.87
CA MET A 41 -9.84 -8.31 -22.84
C MET A 41 -8.73 -7.99 -23.86
N GLY A 42 -7.79 -8.94 -24.01
CA GLY A 42 -6.66 -8.84 -24.94
C GLY A 42 -5.37 -8.56 -24.19
N SER A 43 -4.47 -7.77 -24.79
CA SER A 43 -3.26 -7.30 -24.11
C SER A 43 -2.84 -5.92 -24.63
N GLY A 44 -1.91 -5.28 -23.92
CA GLY A 44 -1.31 -4.02 -24.36
C GLY A 44 -2.28 -2.84 -24.31
N VAL A 45 -2.17 -1.94 -25.28
CA VAL A 45 -2.88 -0.65 -25.29
C VAL A 45 -4.41 -0.84 -25.26
N GLN A 46 -4.94 -1.78 -26.02
CA GLN A 46 -6.39 -2.00 -26.10
C GLN A 46 -6.97 -2.47 -24.76
N ALA A 47 -6.36 -3.51 -24.17
CA ALA A 47 -6.76 -4.03 -22.87
C ALA A 47 -6.64 -2.95 -21.78
N SER A 48 -5.54 -2.19 -21.79
CA SER A 48 -5.28 -1.13 -20.81
C SER A 48 -6.34 -0.02 -20.86
N ILE A 49 -6.77 0.39 -22.07
CA ILE A 49 -7.85 1.38 -22.23
C ILE A 49 -9.17 0.82 -21.68
N LEU A 50 -9.50 -0.44 -22.01
CA LEU A 50 -10.74 -1.08 -21.58
C LEU A 50 -10.80 -1.21 -20.06
N SER A 51 -9.77 -1.77 -19.42
CA SER A 51 -9.73 -1.90 -17.96
C SER A 51 -9.72 -0.55 -17.25
N THR A 52 -9.02 0.45 -17.82
CA THR A 52 -9.01 1.81 -17.25
C THR A 52 -10.40 2.44 -17.30
N LEU A 53 -11.10 2.35 -18.44
CA LEU A 53 -12.47 2.87 -18.57
C LEU A 53 -13.41 2.16 -17.60
N THR A 54 -13.35 0.82 -17.52
CA THR A 54 -14.15 0.03 -16.57
C THR A 54 -13.90 0.48 -15.13
N ALA A 55 -12.65 0.53 -14.69
CA ALA A 55 -12.29 0.92 -13.33
C ALA A 55 -12.77 2.33 -13.00
N LYS A 56 -12.60 3.28 -13.94
CA LYS A 56 -12.97 4.69 -13.76
C LYS A 56 -14.47 4.92 -13.72
N ILE A 57 -15.22 4.25 -14.58
CA ILE A 57 -16.69 4.31 -14.60
C ILE A 57 -17.22 3.74 -13.28
N LEU A 58 -16.82 2.51 -12.94
CA LEU A 58 -17.24 1.85 -11.70
C LEU A 58 -16.86 2.66 -10.47
N GLY A 59 -15.62 3.14 -10.42
CA GLY A 59 -15.11 3.93 -9.31
C GLY A 59 -15.88 5.22 -9.09
N SER A 60 -16.12 5.98 -10.16
CA SER A 60 -16.87 7.24 -10.08
C SER A 60 -18.32 7.02 -9.66
N MET A 61 -18.98 5.98 -10.19
CA MET A 61 -20.37 5.67 -9.89
C MET A 61 -20.55 5.13 -8.47
N PHE A 62 -19.67 4.23 -8.01
CA PHE A 62 -19.69 3.73 -6.63
C PHE A 62 -19.39 4.83 -5.62
N ALA A 63 -18.46 5.76 -5.92
CA ALA A 63 -18.20 6.91 -5.07
C ALA A 63 -19.42 7.83 -4.91
N GLN A 64 -20.33 7.83 -5.90
CA GLN A 64 -21.58 8.60 -5.87
C GLN A 64 -22.78 7.82 -5.32
N GLY A 65 -22.59 6.57 -4.89
CA GLY A 65 -23.64 5.73 -4.34
C GLY A 65 -24.60 5.15 -5.38
N ALA A 66 -24.17 5.06 -6.64
CA ALA A 66 -24.94 4.39 -7.70
C ALA A 66 -25.15 2.90 -7.37
N LYS A 67 -26.25 2.35 -7.86
CA LYS A 67 -26.54 0.92 -7.67
C LYS A 67 -25.69 0.07 -8.60
N LEU A 68 -25.41 -1.16 -8.19
CA LEU A 68 -24.63 -2.10 -9.01
C LEU A 68 -25.25 -2.29 -10.42
N GLU A 69 -26.58 -2.35 -10.51
CA GLU A 69 -27.28 -2.52 -11.78
C GLU A 69 -26.97 -1.38 -12.76
N GLU A 70 -27.01 -0.14 -12.28
CA GLU A 70 -26.71 1.07 -13.06
C GLU A 70 -25.23 1.09 -13.48
N CYS A 71 -24.33 0.70 -12.58
CA CYS A 71 -22.90 0.59 -12.86
C CYS A 71 -22.62 -0.43 -13.98
N VAL A 72 -23.18 -1.62 -13.88
CA VAL A 72 -23.02 -2.69 -14.87
C VAL A 72 -23.62 -2.29 -16.21
N GLU A 73 -24.84 -1.74 -16.20
CA GLU A 73 -25.51 -1.29 -17.41
C GLU A 73 -24.70 -0.19 -18.12
N THR A 74 -24.14 0.75 -17.35
CA THR A 74 -23.28 1.81 -17.90
C THR A 74 -22.01 1.24 -18.53
N VAL A 75 -21.33 0.29 -17.87
CA VAL A 75 -20.14 -0.37 -18.42
C VAL A 75 -20.48 -1.12 -19.72
N VAL A 76 -21.56 -1.90 -19.73
CA VAL A 76 -22.00 -2.67 -20.91
C VAL A 76 -22.40 -1.76 -22.06
N ASN A 77 -23.05 -0.62 -21.80
CA ASN A 77 -23.50 0.32 -22.82
C ASN A 77 -22.37 1.25 -23.33
N THR A 78 -21.36 1.52 -22.50
CA THR A 78 -20.26 2.45 -22.84
C THR A 78 -19.12 1.74 -23.55
N LEU A 79 -18.80 0.52 -23.14
CA LEU A 79 -17.78 -0.28 -23.80
C LEU A 79 -18.37 -0.89 -25.08
N PRO A 80 -17.55 -1.13 -26.13
CA PRO A 80 -18.02 -1.86 -27.31
C PRO A 80 -18.58 -3.23 -26.88
N VAL A 81 -19.32 -3.95 -27.73
CA VAL A 81 -19.68 -5.37 -27.47
C VAL A 81 -18.88 -6.26 -28.42
N GLU A 82 -18.22 -7.31 -27.90
CA GLU A 82 -17.40 -8.16 -28.75
C GLU A 82 -18.33 -8.92 -29.70
N LYS A 83 -18.23 -8.63 -31.00
CA LYS A 83 -19.13 -9.16 -32.03
C LYS A 83 -19.17 -10.69 -32.08
N VAL A 84 -18.15 -11.38 -31.55
CA VAL A 84 -18.03 -12.84 -31.60
C VAL A 84 -18.60 -13.52 -30.36
N ARG A 85 -18.40 -12.98 -29.15
CA ARG A 85 -18.77 -13.67 -27.89
C ARG A 85 -19.94 -13.02 -27.13
N GLN A 86 -20.38 -11.80 -27.47
CA GLN A 86 -21.43 -11.06 -26.75
C GLN A 86 -21.20 -10.89 -25.23
N VAL A 87 -19.92 -10.86 -24.80
CA VAL A 87 -19.53 -10.61 -23.40
C VAL A 87 -19.01 -9.17 -23.28
N ALA A 88 -19.07 -8.57 -22.08
CA ALA A 88 -18.47 -7.27 -21.84
C ALA A 88 -16.92 -7.38 -21.98
N TYR A 89 -16.29 -6.35 -22.54
CA TYR A 89 -14.84 -6.36 -22.89
C TYR A 89 -13.89 -6.32 -21.70
N SER A 90 -14.40 -6.29 -20.47
CA SER A 90 -13.56 -6.25 -19.28
C SER A 90 -14.26 -6.94 -18.12
N THR A 91 -13.55 -7.89 -17.51
CA THR A 91 -13.93 -8.49 -16.23
C THR A 91 -13.61 -7.52 -15.11
N PHE A 92 -14.30 -7.65 -13.98
CA PHE A 92 -13.98 -6.82 -12.82
C PHE A 92 -14.38 -7.44 -11.49
N THR A 93 -13.68 -7.02 -10.44
CA THR A 93 -14.01 -7.32 -9.06
C THR A 93 -14.08 -6.00 -8.28
N ILE A 94 -15.17 -5.77 -7.56
CA ILE A 94 -15.36 -4.61 -6.68
C ILE A 94 -15.43 -5.14 -5.25
N LEU A 95 -14.49 -4.71 -4.42
CA LEU A 95 -14.46 -4.98 -3.00
C LEU A 95 -14.66 -3.67 -2.24
N GLN A 96 -15.83 -3.51 -1.62
CA GLN A 96 -16.14 -2.38 -0.74
C GLN A 96 -16.15 -2.84 0.71
N ILE A 97 -15.37 -2.19 1.56
CA ILE A 97 -15.24 -2.49 2.98
C ILE A 97 -15.69 -1.27 3.76
N PHE A 98 -16.79 -1.39 4.48
CA PHE A 98 -17.33 -0.34 5.31
C PHE A 98 -16.61 -0.27 6.66
N ASN A 99 -16.54 0.92 7.25
CA ASN A 99 -15.85 1.17 8.53
C ASN A 99 -16.40 0.33 9.70
N ASN A 100 -17.62 -0.21 9.56
CA ASN A 100 -18.27 -1.09 10.54
C ASN A 100 -17.85 -2.58 10.42
N GLY A 101 -17.07 -2.96 9.40
CA GLY A 101 -16.71 -4.36 9.14
C GLY A 101 -17.58 -5.08 8.12
N GLU A 102 -18.63 -4.44 7.59
CA GLU A 102 -19.41 -4.99 6.50
C GLU A 102 -18.60 -4.94 5.20
N VAL A 103 -18.64 -6.04 4.46
CA VAL A 103 -18.04 -6.14 3.13
C VAL A 103 -19.13 -6.36 2.11
N TYR A 104 -19.04 -5.61 1.03
CA TYR A 104 -19.80 -5.84 -0.18
C TYR A 104 -18.84 -6.19 -1.31
N LEU A 105 -18.96 -7.42 -1.82
CA LEU A 105 -18.13 -7.95 -2.90
C LEU A 105 -18.99 -8.22 -4.12
N VAL A 106 -18.52 -7.71 -5.25
CA VAL A 106 -19.08 -7.96 -6.58
C VAL A 106 -17.97 -8.52 -7.45
N ASN A 107 -18.26 -9.59 -8.18
CA ASN A 107 -17.30 -10.23 -9.06
C ASN A 107 -17.95 -10.63 -10.38
N TYR A 108 -17.46 -10.04 -11.47
CA TYR A 108 -17.85 -10.33 -12.84
C TYR A 108 -16.65 -10.95 -13.56
N ASP A 109 -16.74 -12.25 -13.81
CA ASP A 109 -15.81 -13.10 -14.57
C ASP A 109 -14.32 -13.15 -14.16
N ASN A 110 -13.84 -12.29 -13.27
CA ASN A 110 -12.55 -12.47 -12.60
C ASN A 110 -12.52 -13.76 -11.75
N PRO A 111 -11.33 -14.30 -11.45
CA PRO A 111 -11.19 -15.34 -10.44
C PRO A 111 -11.86 -14.95 -9.11
N PRO A 112 -12.46 -15.90 -8.37
CA PRO A 112 -13.03 -15.61 -7.05
C PRO A 112 -12.01 -14.94 -6.12
N VAL A 113 -12.48 -14.06 -5.23
CA VAL A 113 -11.61 -13.49 -4.20
C VAL A 113 -11.14 -14.59 -3.25
N ILE A 114 -9.84 -14.62 -3.00
CA ILE A 114 -9.26 -15.48 -1.96
C ILE A 114 -9.54 -14.81 -0.62
N TYR A 115 -10.32 -15.47 0.23
CA TYR A 115 -10.61 -15.00 1.57
C TYR A 115 -9.88 -15.85 2.61
N LEU A 116 -9.03 -15.19 3.40
CA LEU A 116 -8.30 -15.79 4.51
C LEU A 116 -8.82 -15.20 5.81
N LYS A 117 -9.56 -16.01 6.57
CA LYS A 117 -10.04 -15.64 7.89
C LYS A 117 -8.93 -15.88 8.90
N SER A 118 -8.33 -14.79 9.40
CA SER A 118 -7.15 -14.86 10.29
C SER A 118 -6.04 -15.79 9.76
N GLY A 119 -5.75 -15.71 8.46
CA GLY A 119 -4.72 -16.52 7.79
C GLY A 119 -5.17 -17.90 7.29
N VAL A 120 -6.39 -18.33 7.60
CA VAL A 120 -6.92 -19.64 7.15
C VAL A 120 -7.90 -19.45 5.99
N PRO A 121 -7.79 -20.19 4.88
CA PRO A 121 -8.76 -20.14 3.79
C PRO A 121 -10.19 -20.38 4.27
N ALA A 122 -11.11 -19.53 3.82
CA ALA A 122 -12.52 -19.60 4.17
C ALA A 122 -13.40 -19.35 2.94
N ASP A 123 -14.57 -19.99 2.93
CA ASP A 123 -15.55 -19.82 1.86
C ASP A 123 -16.32 -18.50 2.01
N LEU A 124 -16.74 -17.95 0.86
CA LEU A 124 -17.59 -16.77 0.79
C LEU A 124 -19.05 -17.17 0.50
N PRO A 125 -20.04 -16.53 1.13
CA PRO A 125 -21.46 -16.81 0.89
C PRO A 125 -21.94 -16.15 -0.42
N VAL A 126 -21.48 -16.68 -1.56
CA VAL A 126 -21.72 -16.10 -2.89
C VAL A 126 -23.12 -16.42 -3.39
N THR A 127 -23.81 -15.39 -3.87
CA THR A 127 -25.03 -15.47 -4.66
C THR A 127 -24.75 -15.04 -6.10
N THR A 128 -25.52 -15.53 -7.07
CA THR A 128 -25.38 -15.14 -8.48
C THR A 128 -26.63 -14.42 -8.94
N ARG A 129 -26.44 -13.27 -9.59
CA ARG A 129 -27.50 -12.45 -10.17
C ARG A 129 -27.24 -12.27 -11.66
N VAL A 130 -28.30 -12.10 -12.45
CA VAL A 130 -28.18 -11.77 -13.87
C VAL A 130 -28.56 -10.30 -14.04
N ILE A 131 -27.63 -9.48 -14.52
CA ILE A 131 -27.81 -8.05 -14.75
C ILE A 131 -27.41 -7.76 -16.19
N SER A 132 -28.31 -7.18 -16.98
CA SER A 132 -28.06 -6.89 -18.41
C SER A 132 -27.52 -8.10 -19.21
N GLY A 133 -28.03 -9.31 -18.90
CA GLY A 133 -27.60 -10.56 -19.51
C GLY A 133 -26.29 -11.17 -18.97
N GLN A 134 -25.58 -10.45 -18.10
CA GLN A 134 -24.31 -10.87 -17.51
C GLN A 134 -24.52 -11.56 -16.17
N LYS A 135 -23.78 -12.65 -15.91
CA LYS A 135 -23.80 -13.36 -14.61
C LYS A 135 -22.82 -12.71 -13.65
N ILE A 136 -23.33 -12.17 -12.56
CA ILE A 136 -22.53 -11.46 -11.56
C ILE A 136 -22.62 -12.18 -10.23
N ARG A 137 -21.46 -12.47 -9.65
CA ARG A 137 -21.34 -13.05 -8.31
C ARG A 137 -21.30 -11.94 -7.28
N GLU A 138 -22.15 -12.03 -6.27
CA GLU A 138 -22.32 -11.01 -5.24
C GLU A 138 -22.29 -11.68 -3.87
N CYS A 139 -21.58 -11.10 -2.90
CA CYS A 139 -21.69 -11.51 -1.51
C CYS A 139 -21.61 -10.33 -0.55
N ARG A 140 -22.28 -10.50 0.60
CA ARG A 140 -22.17 -9.61 1.76
C ARG A 140 -21.83 -10.43 2.99
N PHE A 141 -20.87 -9.95 3.76
CA PHE A 141 -20.40 -10.64 4.97
C PHE A 141 -19.69 -9.67 5.91
N MET A 142 -19.43 -10.12 7.14
CA MET A 142 -18.69 -9.34 8.13
C MET A 142 -17.25 -9.84 8.22
N VAL A 143 -16.30 -8.93 8.12
CA VAL A 143 -14.88 -9.19 8.40
C VAL A 143 -14.51 -8.85 9.83
N LYS A 144 -13.38 -9.42 10.26
CA LYS A 144 -12.74 -9.13 11.55
C LYS A 144 -11.29 -8.74 11.32
N LYS A 145 -10.71 -8.07 12.31
CA LYS A 145 -9.27 -7.77 12.34
C LYS A 145 -8.47 -9.07 12.18
N GLY A 146 -7.44 -9.01 11.35
CA GLY A 146 -6.61 -10.17 10.97
C GLY A 146 -7.08 -10.87 9.70
N ASP A 147 -8.30 -10.61 9.23
CA ASP A 147 -8.77 -11.17 7.95
C ASP A 147 -8.04 -10.54 6.77
N THR A 148 -7.86 -11.32 5.70
CA THR A 148 -7.19 -10.90 4.46
C THR A 148 -8.04 -11.30 3.26
N LEU A 149 -8.21 -10.37 2.33
CA LEU A 149 -8.94 -10.52 1.08
C LEU A 149 -7.97 -10.25 -0.06
N ILE A 150 -7.91 -11.15 -1.03
CA ILE A 150 -6.96 -11.05 -2.15
C ILE A 150 -7.72 -11.16 -3.46
N LEU A 151 -7.70 -10.08 -4.23
CA LEU A 151 -8.23 -10.03 -5.59
C LEU A 151 -7.09 -10.38 -6.54
N VAL A 152 -7.39 -11.18 -7.55
CA VAL A 152 -6.42 -11.61 -8.56
C VAL A 152 -7.06 -11.56 -9.95
N SER A 153 -6.30 -11.17 -10.97
CA SER A 153 -6.71 -11.36 -12.37
C SER A 153 -6.48 -12.81 -12.80
N ASP A 154 -6.99 -13.18 -13.97
CA ASP A 154 -6.89 -14.54 -14.47
C ASP A 154 -5.44 -14.96 -14.77
N GLY A 155 -4.55 -14.01 -15.06
CA GLY A 155 -3.10 -14.21 -15.18
C GLY A 155 -2.50 -14.94 -13.98
N VAL A 156 -3.00 -14.71 -12.76
CA VAL A 156 -2.57 -15.48 -11.58
C VAL A 156 -2.98 -16.95 -11.70
N THR A 157 -4.23 -17.21 -12.08
CA THR A 157 -4.74 -18.58 -12.19
C THR A 157 -4.21 -19.34 -13.41
N HIS A 158 -3.85 -18.61 -14.47
CA HIS A 158 -3.25 -19.13 -15.69
C HIS A 158 -1.72 -19.15 -15.65
N ALA A 159 -1.10 -18.66 -14.56
CA ALA A 159 0.35 -18.64 -14.42
C ALA A 159 0.93 -20.04 -14.62
N GLY A 160 1.86 -20.13 -15.56
CA GLY A 160 2.53 -21.38 -15.90
C GLY A 160 1.78 -22.33 -16.84
N THR A 161 0.65 -21.91 -17.43
CA THR A 161 -0.10 -22.73 -18.40
C THR A 161 0.80 -23.24 -19.53
N GLY A 162 0.67 -24.53 -19.88
CA GLY A 162 1.50 -25.14 -20.93
C GLY A 162 2.93 -25.50 -20.52
N ARG A 163 3.38 -25.20 -19.30
CA ARG A 163 4.64 -25.76 -18.77
C ARG A 163 4.41 -27.15 -18.19
N SER A 164 5.43 -28.00 -18.23
CA SER A 164 5.35 -29.41 -17.80
C SER A 164 4.88 -29.60 -16.37
N ALA A 165 5.23 -28.69 -15.45
CA ALA A 165 4.81 -28.75 -14.05
C ALA A 165 3.38 -28.21 -13.81
N TYR A 166 2.87 -27.36 -14.71
CA TYR A 166 1.59 -26.64 -14.57
C TYR A 166 0.82 -26.63 -15.91
N PRO A 167 0.45 -27.80 -16.48
CA PRO A 167 -0.17 -27.86 -17.80
C PRO A 167 -1.46 -27.03 -17.90
N PHE A 168 -2.20 -26.91 -16.79
CA PHE A 168 -3.44 -26.14 -16.68
C PHE A 168 -3.26 -24.80 -15.94
N GLY A 169 -2.02 -24.32 -15.77
CA GLY A 169 -1.73 -23.13 -14.96
C GLY A 169 -1.77 -23.39 -13.45
N TRP A 170 -1.59 -22.33 -12.67
CA TRP A 170 -1.46 -22.40 -11.23
C TRP A 170 -2.77 -22.73 -10.52
N GLN A 171 -3.92 -22.43 -11.11
CA GLN A 171 -5.24 -22.69 -10.55
C GLN A 171 -5.52 -21.94 -9.23
N TRP A 172 -6.79 -21.57 -9.06
CA TRP A 172 -7.21 -20.77 -7.90
C TRP A 172 -6.89 -21.43 -6.54
N ARG A 173 -7.08 -22.75 -6.42
CA ARG A 173 -6.86 -23.47 -5.15
C ARG A 173 -5.39 -23.48 -4.72
N GLN A 174 -4.44 -23.57 -5.66
CA GLN A 174 -3.01 -23.58 -5.32
C GLN A 174 -2.55 -22.17 -4.96
N ALA A 175 -3.03 -21.15 -5.68
CA ALA A 175 -2.80 -19.74 -5.33
C ALA A 175 -3.35 -19.41 -3.93
N ALA A 176 -4.56 -19.86 -3.60
CA ALA A 176 -5.16 -19.66 -2.27
C ALA A 176 -4.37 -20.34 -1.14
N ALA A 177 -3.89 -21.58 -1.38
CA ALA A 177 -3.08 -22.30 -0.41
C ALA A 177 -1.73 -21.60 -0.16
N TYR A 178 -1.07 -21.15 -1.23
CA TYR A 178 0.18 -20.40 -1.14
C TYR A 178 -0.02 -19.06 -0.43
N ALA A 179 -1.11 -18.35 -0.73
CA ALA A 179 -1.45 -17.10 -0.04
C ALA A 179 -1.63 -17.31 1.48
N ALA A 180 -2.28 -18.41 1.89
CA ALA A 180 -2.43 -18.77 3.30
C ALA A 180 -1.09 -19.05 3.98
N GLU A 181 -0.19 -19.78 3.31
CA GLU A 181 1.17 -20.04 3.80
C GLU A 181 1.94 -18.72 4.03
N VAL A 182 1.95 -17.83 3.03
CA VAL A 182 2.63 -16.53 3.15
C VAL A 182 2.00 -15.67 4.24
N CYS A 183 0.66 -15.68 4.36
CA CYS A 183 -0.06 -14.95 5.40
C CYS A 183 0.27 -15.46 6.81
N GLY A 184 0.59 -16.75 6.97
CA GLY A 184 1.07 -17.32 8.23
C GLY A 184 2.45 -16.80 8.66
N HIS A 185 3.28 -16.39 7.69
CA HIS A 185 4.65 -15.91 7.94
C HIS A 185 4.77 -14.38 7.91
N SER A 186 3.79 -13.66 7.37
CA SER A 186 3.84 -12.20 7.22
C SER A 186 2.52 -11.51 7.57
N ALA A 187 2.64 -10.41 8.32
CA ALA A 187 1.53 -9.52 8.62
C ALA A 187 1.33 -8.40 7.58
N SER A 188 2.19 -8.29 6.56
CA SER A 188 2.18 -7.16 5.61
C SER A 188 1.38 -7.49 4.35
N ALA A 189 0.46 -6.59 3.95
CA ALA A 189 -0.26 -6.74 2.68
C ALA A 189 0.71 -6.71 1.49
N VAL A 190 1.75 -5.88 1.59
CA VAL A 190 2.82 -5.76 0.59
C VAL A 190 3.53 -7.07 0.36
N ARG A 191 3.98 -7.72 1.44
CA ARG A 191 4.73 -8.98 1.31
C ARG A 191 3.88 -10.08 0.71
N ILE A 192 2.61 -10.19 1.09
CA ILE A 192 1.69 -11.17 0.50
C ILE A 192 1.49 -10.91 -1.00
N ALA A 193 1.18 -9.67 -1.39
CA ALA A 193 0.98 -9.31 -2.79
C ALA A 193 2.23 -9.57 -3.63
N VAL A 194 3.41 -9.19 -3.13
CA VAL A 194 4.68 -9.44 -3.82
C VAL A 194 5.00 -10.93 -3.90
N SER A 195 4.83 -11.71 -2.83
CA SER A 195 5.09 -13.16 -2.87
C SER A 195 4.21 -13.87 -3.90
N LEU A 196 2.91 -13.55 -3.96
CA LEU A 196 2.01 -14.10 -4.99
C LEU A 196 2.44 -13.70 -6.40
N THR A 197 2.79 -12.43 -6.60
CA THR A 197 3.18 -11.90 -7.91
C THR A 197 4.52 -12.47 -8.37
N ASP A 198 5.52 -12.56 -7.47
CA ASP A 198 6.83 -13.16 -7.77
C ASP A 198 6.69 -14.66 -8.03
N ARG A 199 5.80 -15.35 -7.32
CA ARG A 199 5.47 -16.74 -7.63
C ARG A 199 4.89 -16.89 -9.04
N CYS A 200 4.01 -15.99 -9.47
CA CYS A 200 3.53 -15.99 -10.85
C CYS A 200 4.69 -15.76 -11.84
N ARG A 201 5.58 -14.79 -11.57
CA ARG A 201 6.77 -14.54 -12.39
C ARG A 201 7.66 -15.78 -12.54
N GLU A 202 7.86 -16.53 -11.45
CA GLU A 202 8.61 -17.80 -11.47
C GLU A 202 7.92 -18.85 -12.34
N LEU A 203 6.60 -19.01 -12.21
CA LEU A 203 5.81 -19.95 -13.02
C LEU A 203 5.82 -19.60 -14.51
N TYR A 204 5.95 -18.31 -14.81
CA TYR A 204 6.17 -17.79 -16.16
C TYR A 204 7.63 -17.87 -16.63
N GLU A 205 8.56 -18.39 -15.81
CA GLU A 205 9.99 -18.46 -16.13
C GLU A 205 10.59 -17.08 -16.46
N GLY A 206 10.06 -16.02 -15.83
CA GLY A 206 10.47 -14.64 -16.05
C GLY A 206 9.78 -13.92 -17.22
N ASN A 207 9.00 -14.62 -18.04
CA ASN A 207 8.32 -14.07 -19.21
C ASN A 207 6.80 -14.27 -19.08
N PRO A 208 6.06 -13.31 -18.46
CA PRO A 208 4.62 -13.43 -18.26
C PRO A 208 3.88 -13.65 -19.58
N ASP A 209 3.05 -14.67 -19.69
CA ASP A 209 2.24 -14.88 -20.91
C ASP A 209 0.96 -14.03 -20.92
N ASP A 210 0.62 -13.48 -19.75
CA ASP A 210 -0.57 -12.68 -19.54
C ASP A 210 -0.29 -11.53 -18.60
N ASP A 211 -1.16 -10.53 -18.64
CA ASP A 211 -1.20 -9.50 -17.61
C ASP A 211 -1.62 -10.15 -16.28
N THR A 212 -0.89 -9.86 -15.21
CA THR A 212 -1.07 -10.55 -13.92
C THR A 212 -1.08 -9.56 -12.79
N THR A 213 -2.20 -9.45 -12.09
CA THR A 213 -2.37 -8.49 -11.01
C THR A 213 -2.84 -9.15 -9.74
N VAL A 214 -2.23 -8.78 -8.62
CA VAL A 214 -2.62 -9.18 -7.27
C VAL A 214 -2.89 -7.91 -6.46
N VAL A 215 -4.05 -7.86 -5.81
CA VAL A 215 -4.40 -6.85 -4.81
C VAL A 215 -4.65 -7.54 -3.48
N CYS A 216 -3.80 -7.30 -2.50
CA CYS A 216 -3.94 -7.80 -1.14
C CYS A 216 -4.53 -6.72 -0.24
N VAL A 217 -5.59 -7.07 0.49
CA VAL A 217 -6.30 -6.19 1.41
C VAL A 217 -6.34 -6.87 2.78
N ARG A 218 -5.74 -6.24 3.79
CA ARG A 218 -5.74 -6.73 5.16
C ARG A 218 -6.62 -5.87 6.05
N ILE A 219 -7.44 -6.51 6.86
CA ILE A 219 -8.25 -5.85 7.88
C ILE A 219 -7.40 -5.66 9.13
N ILE A 220 -7.02 -4.43 9.40
CA ILE A 220 -6.13 -4.08 10.51
C ILE A 220 -6.75 -2.97 11.37
N GLU A 221 -6.10 -2.70 12.49
CA GLU A 221 -6.31 -1.43 13.21
C GLU A 221 -5.57 -0.32 12.48
N ALA A 222 -6.03 0.93 12.65
CA ALA A 222 -5.27 2.07 12.15
C ALA A 222 -3.88 2.07 12.81
N GLN A 223 -2.83 2.03 12.00
CA GLN A 223 -1.45 2.11 12.47
C GLN A 223 -0.96 3.53 12.21
N LYS A 224 -1.05 4.35 13.25
CA LYS A 224 -0.66 5.75 13.19
C LYS A 224 0.84 5.88 13.41
N VAL A 225 1.48 6.74 12.64
CA VAL A 225 2.90 7.09 12.79
C VAL A 225 3.01 8.60 12.90
N HIS A 226 3.72 9.06 13.92
CA HIS A 226 4.07 10.46 14.12
C HIS A 226 5.56 10.64 13.80
N ILE A 227 5.89 11.61 12.95
CA ILE A 227 7.29 12.02 12.71
C ILE A 227 7.46 13.47 13.13
N MET A 228 8.34 13.73 14.09
CA MET A 228 8.78 15.08 14.43
C MET A 228 10.16 15.35 13.82
N THR A 229 10.28 16.44 13.05
CA THR A 229 11.56 16.82 12.44
C THR A 229 11.78 18.33 12.42
N GLY A 230 12.96 18.74 12.87
CA GLY A 230 13.36 20.13 13.02
C GLY A 230 12.79 20.78 14.29
N PRO A 231 13.55 21.69 14.93
CA PRO A 231 13.03 22.53 16.01
C PRO A 231 12.01 23.55 15.49
N PRO A 232 11.00 23.92 16.29
CA PRO A 232 10.06 25.00 15.95
C PRO A 232 10.81 26.32 15.75
N ARG A 233 10.22 27.27 15.03
CA ARG A 233 10.87 28.57 14.77
C ARG A 233 11.06 29.38 16.05
N ASP A 234 10.09 29.29 16.95
CA ASP A 234 10.10 29.90 18.27
C ASP A 234 10.29 28.82 19.33
N ALA A 235 11.26 29.01 20.23
CA ALA A 235 11.56 28.04 21.29
C ALA A 235 10.41 27.93 22.31
N ASP A 236 9.56 28.97 22.44
CA ASP A 236 8.38 28.93 23.30
C ASP A 236 7.32 27.92 22.79
N MET A 237 7.46 27.47 21.53
CA MET A 237 6.61 26.42 20.95
C MET A 237 7.11 25.01 21.24
N ASP A 238 8.31 24.83 21.83
CA ASP A 238 8.87 23.52 22.17
C ASP A 238 7.89 22.65 22.99
N PRO A 239 7.24 23.16 24.07
CA PRO A 239 6.27 22.36 24.83
C PRO A 239 5.03 22.00 24.01
N VAL A 240 4.59 22.89 23.10
CA VAL A 240 3.39 22.71 22.30
C VAL A 240 3.60 21.60 21.26
N ILE A 241 4.68 21.68 20.47
CA ILE A 241 4.99 20.67 19.46
C ILE A 241 5.23 19.30 20.09
N THR A 242 5.95 19.23 21.21
CA THR A 242 6.19 17.95 21.89
C THR A 242 4.91 17.38 22.48
N ARG A 243 4.05 18.19 23.10
CA ARG A 243 2.75 17.73 23.61
C ARG A 243 1.88 17.16 22.50
N GLU A 244 1.74 17.86 21.37
CA GLU A 244 0.91 17.36 20.25
C GLU A 244 1.54 16.13 19.58
N PHE A 245 2.87 16.04 19.50
CA PHE A 245 3.57 14.86 19.00
C PHE A 245 3.30 13.62 19.86
N MET A 246 3.24 13.78 21.18
CA MET A 246 3.03 12.71 22.16
C MET A 246 1.55 12.44 22.48
N GLU A 247 0.62 13.26 21.98
CA GLU A 247 -0.80 13.26 22.35
C GLU A 247 -1.48 11.91 22.10
N ASP A 248 -1.13 11.24 21.02
CA ASP A 248 -1.71 9.95 20.62
C ASP A 248 -0.86 8.78 21.16
N PRO A 249 -1.29 8.05 22.21
CA PRO A 249 -0.50 6.95 22.78
C PRO A 249 -0.39 5.75 21.83
N ASP A 250 -1.33 5.57 20.90
CA ASP A 250 -1.37 4.43 19.97
C ASP A 250 -0.51 4.67 18.71
N ALA A 251 -0.07 5.91 18.46
CA ALA A 251 0.82 6.22 17.35
C ALA A 251 2.26 5.75 17.62
N LYS A 252 2.96 5.23 16.63
CA LYS A 252 4.42 5.07 16.70
C LYS A 252 5.10 6.43 16.56
N LYS A 253 6.02 6.76 17.45
CA LYS A 253 6.71 8.05 17.53
C LYS A 253 8.11 7.94 16.94
N ILE A 254 8.39 8.80 15.97
CA ILE A 254 9.69 8.89 15.32
C ILE A 254 10.21 10.33 15.47
N VAL A 255 11.40 10.48 16.02
CA VAL A 255 12.09 11.76 16.08
C VAL A 255 13.27 11.77 15.11
N SER A 256 13.33 12.80 14.26
CA SER A 256 14.36 12.95 13.24
C SER A 256 15.07 14.30 13.37
N GLY A 257 16.30 14.27 13.88
CA GLY A 257 17.08 15.46 14.19
C GLY A 257 17.66 15.41 15.60
N GLY A 258 18.98 15.61 15.75
CA GLY A 258 19.63 15.71 17.07
C GLY A 258 19.03 16.80 17.96
N THR A 259 18.90 18.03 17.45
CA THR A 259 18.27 19.14 18.19
C THR A 259 16.81 18.85 18.53
N THR A 260 16.07 18.27 17.58
CA THR A 260 14.69 17.83 17.80
C THR A 260 14.59 16.82 18.94
N ALA A 261 15.51 15.84 18.99
CA ALA A 261 15.57 14.84 20.04
C ALA A 261 15.92 15.44 21.40
N THR A 262 16.82 16.43 21.46
CA THR A 262 17.11 17.14 22.70
C THR A 262 15.88 17.89 23.23
N ILE A 263 15.12 18.55 22.35
CA ILE A 263 13.87 19.23 22.74
C ILE A 263 12.87 18.22 23.32
N VAL A 264 12.58 17.15 22.57
CA VAL A 264 11.63 16.13 23.03
C VAL A 264 12.07 15.53 24.36
N SER A 265 13.35 15.16 24.49
CA SER A 265 13.95 14.63 25.73
C SER A 265 13.75 15.55 26.94
N ARG A 266 13.99 16.86 26.76
CA ARG A 266 13.81 17.88 27.79
C ARG A 266 12.35 18.00 28.22
N GLU A 267 11.45 18.10 27.24
CA GLU A 267 10.02 18.33 27.49
C GLU A 267 9.31 17.12 28.11
N ILE A 268 9.70 15.89 27.75
CA ILE A 268 9.11 14.67 28.34
C ILE A 268 9.87 14.17 29.58
N GLY A 269 11.01 14.78 29.92
CA GLY A 269 11.83 14.39 31.06
C GLY A 269 12.45 12.99 30.95
N LYS A 270 12.70 12.50 29.73
CA LYS A 270 13.30 11.18 29.47
C LYS A 270 14.68 11.32 28.84
N PRO A 271 15.70 10.61 29.34
CA PRO A 271 17.06 10.75 28.83
C PRO A 271 17.20 10.20 27.40
N LEU A 272 17.99 10.90 26.58
CA LEU A 272 18.39 10.46 25.25
C LEU A 272 19.70 9.65 25.36
N THR A 273 19.67 8.38 24.93
CA THR A 273 20.86 7.50 24.94
C THR A 273 21.25 7.17 23.51
N ILE A 274 22.44 7.60 23.08
CA ILE A 274 22.95 7.29 21.73
C ILE A 274 23.29 5.80 21.66
N SER A 275 22.84 5.13 20.60
CA SER A 275 23.24 3.75 20.34
C SER A 275 24.66 3.72 19.79
N LEU A 276 25.50 2.84 20.34
CA LEU A 276 26.85 2.59 19.84
C LEU A 276 26.87 1.57 18.70
N ASP A 277 25.70 1.02 18.33
CA ASP A 277 25.57 0.03 17.27
C ASP A 277 25.68 0.70 15.89
N TYR A 278 26.91 0.82 15.39
CA TYR A 278 27.22 1.23 14.02
C TYR A 278 27.05 0.05 13.07
N MET A 279 25.82 -0.14 12.57
CA MET A 279 25.49 -1.25 11.68
C MET A 279 25.71 -0.97 10.19
N ASP A 280 25.82 0.30 9.80
CA ASP A 280 25.97 0.73 8.42
C ASP A 280 26.85 2.00 8.38
N PRO A 281 27.98 2.01 7.65
CA PRO A 281 28.89 3.15 7.64
C PRO A 281 28.30 4.40 6.95
N ASP A 282 27.30 4.22 6.07
CA ASP A 282 26.67 5.31 5.33
C ASP A 282 25.43 5.88 6.03
N ILE A 283 24.95 5.22 7.10
CA ILE A 283 23.75 5.62 7.84
C ILE A 283 24.12 5.88 9.30
N PRO A 284 23.90 7.11 9.81
CA PRO A 284 24.19 7.45 11.19
C PRO A 284 23.49 6.51 12.20
N PRO A 285 24.06 6.33 13.41
CA PRO A 285 23.47 5.49 14.44
C PRO A 285 22.15 6.08 14.93
N THR A 286 21.33 5.22 15.51
CA THR A 286 20.09 5.62 16.18
C THR A 286 20.37 6.09 17.61
N ALA A 287 19.35 6.69 18.22
CA ALA A 287 19.31 6.87 19.66
C ALA A 287 18.02 6.26 20.23
N ASN A 288 18.05 5.99 21.53
CA ASN A 288 16.93 5.43 22.28
C ASN A 288 16.41 6.49 23.25
N MET A 289 15.08 6.58 23.34
CA MET A 289 14.38 7.45 24.28
C MET A 289 13.07 6.77 24.66
N GLU A 290 12.79 6.67 25.96
CA GLU A 290 11.53 6.09 26.44
C GLU A 290 10.34 6.92 25.93
N GLY A 291 9.33 6.24 25.37
CA GLY A 291 8.17 6.89 24.75
C GLY A 291 8.36 7.27 23.28
N VAL A 292 9.52 7.01 22.67
CA VAL A 292 9.79 7.21 21.24
C VAL A 292 10.30 5.92 20.62
N ASP A 293 9.64 5.44 19.56
CA ASP A 293 9.95 4.18 18.89
C ASP A 293 11.25 4.23 18.07
N LEU A 294 11.62 5.40 17.54
CA LEU A 294 12.84 5.57 16.76
C LEU A 294 13.36 7.01 16.84
N VAL A 295 14.62 7.19 17.27
CA VAL A 295 15.33 8.47 17.18
C VAL A 295 16.46 8.35 16.16
N THR A 296 16.53 9.31 15.24
CA THR A 296 17.50 9.34 14.13
C THR A 296 18.25 10.66 14.06
N GLU A 297 19.39 10.66 13.38
CA GLU A 297 20.23 11.84 13.17
C GLU A 297 19.46 13.00 12.56
N GLY A 298 18.62 12.73 11.55
CA GLY A 298 17.90 13.76 10.83
C GLY A 298 17.94 13.56 9.32
N ILE A 299 18.60 14.51 8.66
CA ILE A 299 18.51 14.73 7.21
C ILE A 299 19.12 13.58 6.40
N LEU A 300 20.23 12.99 6.85
CA LEU A 300 20.88 11.90 6.13
C LEU A 300 19.97 10.66 6.12
N THR A 301 19.41 10.31 7.28
CA THR A 301 18.46 9.20 7.40
C THR A 301 17.20 9.47 6.58
N LEU A 302 16.61 10.67 6.68
CA LEU A 302 15.40 11.02 5.91
C LEU A 302 15.63 10.96 4.40
N ARG A 303 16.80 11.38 3.91
CA ARG A 303 17.16 11.27 2.48
C ARG A 303 17.08 9.81 2.03
N ARG A 304 17.71 8.91 2.78
CA ARG A 304 17.71 7.47 2.46
C ARG A 304 16.31 6.86 2.55
N VAL A 305 15.51 7.25 3.53
CA VAL A 305 14.10 6.81 3.66
C VAL A 305 13.29 7.23 2.43
N VAL A 306 13.42 8.49 2.00
CA VAL A 306 12.74 8.99 0.80
C VAL A 306 13.17 8.21 -0.45
N GLU A 307 14.46 7.90 -0.60
CA GLU A 307 14.95 7.07 -1.71
C GLU A 307 14.32 5.68 -1.71
N LEU A 308 14.23 5.03 -0.55
CA LEU A 308 13.62 3.70 -0.41
C LEU A 308 12.12 3.73 -0.76
N LEU A 309 11.39 4.74 -0.29
CA LEU A 309 9.96 4.91 -0.58
C LEU A 309 9.70 5.23 -2.06
N GLU A 310 10.48 6.12 -2.65
CA GLU A 310 10.37 6.45 -4.08
C GLU A 310 10.77 5.27 -4.96
N LYS A 311 11.78 4.49 -4.56
CA LYS A 311 12.17 3.25 -5.23
C LYS A 311 11.03 2.24 -5.17
N TYR A 312 10.46 2.01 -3.98
CA TYR A 312 9.32 1.10 -3.80
C TYR A 312 8.16 1.46 -4.73
N ARG A 313 7.78 2.76 -4.79
CA ARG A 313 6.68 3.24 -5.64
C ARG A 313 6.92 3.05 -7.14
N LYS A 314 8.18 3.01 -7.58
CA LYS A 314 8.55 2.84 -9.01
C LYS A 314 8.66 1.38 -9.43
N LEU A 315 8.76 0.45 -8.49
CA LEU A 315 8.94 -0.97 -8.79
C LEU A 315 7.59 -1.60 -9.13
N ALA A 316 7.48 -2.20 -10.33
CA ALA A 316 6.34 -3.07 -10.65
C ALA A 316 6.28 -4.25 -9.67
N LEU A 317 7.44 -4.86 -9.41
CA LEU A 317 7.63 -5.92 -8.43
C LEU A 317 8.91 -5.70 -7.60
N PRO A 318 8.82 -5.46 -6.29
CA PRO A 318 9.97 -5.41 -5.40
C PRO A 318 10.71 -6.74 -5.33
N SER A 319 12.04 -6.71 -5.42
CA SER A 319 12.85 -7.92 -5.37
C SER A 319 13.09 -8.40 -3.93
N ALA A 320 13.49 -9.66 -3.77
CA ALA A 320 13.99 -10.17 -2.49
C ALA A 320 15.14 -9.31 -1.92
N ALA A 321 15.98 -8.72 -2.78
CA ALA A 321 17.03 -7.80 -2.35
C ALA A 321 16.48 -6.49 -1.76
N PHE A 322 15.35 -6.00 -2.28
CA PHE A 322 14.67 -4.83 -1.72
C PHE A 322 14.14 -5.13 -0.31
N PHE A 323 13.48 -6.28 -0.09
CA PHE A 323 13.02 -6.64 1.26
C PHE A 323 14.18 -6.93 2.21
N ARG A 324 15.28 -7.53 1.74
CA ARG A 324 16.50 -7.68 2.55
C ARG A 324 17.08 -6.34 2.97
N GLU A 325 17.06 -5.33 2.10
CA GLU A 325 17.44 -3.95 2.46
C GLU A 325 16.47 -3.41 3.51
N LEU A 326 15.16 -3.56 3.31
CA LEU A 326 14.13 -3.08 4.23
C LEU A 326 14.18 -3.75 5.61
N ASP A 327 14.64 -5.01 5.67
CA ASP A 327 14.83 -5.80 6.89
C ASP A 327 16.18 -5.55 7.57
N ARG A 328 17.05 -4.67 7.02
CA ARG A 328 18.26 -4.24 7.73
C ARG A 328 17.88 -3.48 8.99
N LYS A 329 18.74 -3.60 10.00
CA LYS A 329 18.54 -2.96 11.30
C LYS A 329 19.03 -1.51 11.37
N ASN A 330 19.40 -0.89 10.25
CA ASN A 330 19.82 0.52 10.22
C ASN A 330 18.61 1.48 10.30
N ALA A 331 18.85 2.73 10.72
CA ALA A 331 17.81 3.72 10.99
C ALA A 331 16.87 3.96 9.81
N ALA A 332 17.41 4.03 8.59
CA ALA A 332 16.63 4.31 7.39
C ALA A 332 15.75 3.13 6.99
N SER A 333 16.26 1.91 7.09
CA SER A 333 15.52 0.69 6.74
C SER A 333 14.40 0.44 7.72
N VAL A 334 14.66 0.60 9.03
CA VAL A 334 13.64 0.51 10.07
C VAL A 334 12.54 1.54 9.86
N MET A 335 12.90 2.81 9.62
CA MET A 335 11.89 3.87 9.35
C MET A 335 11.11 3.58 8.06
N ALA A 336 11.77 3.21 6.97
CA ALA A 336 11.10 2.89 5.71
C ALA A 336 10.16 1.68 5.87
N LYS A 337 10.57 0.66 6.63
CA LYS A 337 9.74 -0.52 6.92
C LYS A 337 8.48 -0.12 7.69
N MET A 338 8.62 0.68 8.74
CA MET A 338 7.47 1.20 9.50
C MET A 338 6.50 1.95 8.59
N LEU A 339 7.02 2.78 7.67
CA LEU A 339 6.20 3.58 6.77
C LEU A 339 5.52 2.76 5.65
N ILE A 340 6.18 1.72 5.14
CA ILE A 340 5.63 0.86 4.08
C ILE A 340 4.65 -0.16 4.67
N GLU A 341 5.05 -0.86 5.74
CA GLU A 341 4.38 -2.06 6.23
C GLU A 341 3.52 -1.83 7.47
N GLU A 342 3.73 -0.74 8.21
CA GLU A 342 3.15 -0.53 9.55
C GLU A 342 2.54 0.87 9.73
N CYS A 343 2.11 1.50 8.63
CA CYS A 343 1.55 2.84 8.64
C CYS A 343 0.32 2.91 7.75
N THR A 344 -0.81 3.33 8.30
CA THR A 344 -2.03 3.73 7.57
C THR A 344 -2.16 5.25 7.54
N ASP A 345 -1.70 5.91 8.60
CA ASP A 345 -1.87 7.32 8.90
C ASP A 345 -0.54 7.90 9.36
N LEU A 346 -0.06 8.92 8.65
CA LEU A 346 1.17 9.64 8.99
C LEU A 346 0.83 11.08 9.39
N THR A 347 1.23 11.46 10.61
CA THR A 347 1.23 12.86 11.03
C THR A 347 2.67 13.37 11.13
N MET A 348 2.98 14.44 10.42
CA MET A 348 4.30 15.07 10.46
C MET A 348 4.23 16.39 11.24
N PHE A 349 5.13 16.55 12.21
CA PHE A 349 5.34 17.75 13.01
C PHE A 349 6.67 18.37 12.56
N ILE A 350 6.59 19.45 11.78
CA ILE A 350 7.75 20.03 11.10
C ILE A 350 8.10 21.38 11.73
N GLY A 351 9.26 21.44 12.37
CA GLY A 351 9.82 22.68 12.87
C GLY A 351 10.48 23.51 11.78
N THR A 352 10.28 24.83 11.84
CA THR A 352 10.71 25.79 10.82
C THR A 352 11.89 26.67 11.24
N ALA A 353 12.56 26.38 12.37
CA ALA A 353 13.76 27.11 12.76
C ALA A 353 14.90 26.93 11.75
N VAL A 354 15.61 28.04 11.54
CA VAL A 354 16.81 28.15 10.70
C VAL A 354 18.03 27.86 11.57
N ASN A 355 18.84 26.88 11.18
CA ASN A 355 20.00 26.48 11.95
C ASN A 355 21.15 27.49 11.77
N SER A 356 21.59 28.14 12.85
CA SER A 356 22.65 29.16 12.85
C SER A 356 24.08 28.60 12.80
N ALA A 357 24.27 27.30 13.08
CA ALA A 357 25.58 26.64 13.11
C ALA A 357 26.25 26.42 11.73
N TYR A 358 25.57 26.77 10.64
CA TYR A 358 25.99 26.43 9.27
C TYR A 358 26.05 27.65 8.32
N GLN A 359 26.39 28.83 8.84
CA GLN A 359 26.86 29.96 8.00
C GLN A 359 28.27 29.73 7.43
N ASN A 360 28.57 28.50 7.00
CA ASN A 360 29.79 28.20 6.27
C ASN A 360 29.45 28.23 4.76
N PRO A 361 30.02 29.15 3.97
CA PRO A 361 29.70 29.31 2.55
C PRO A 361 29.88 28.05 1.69
N ASP A 362 30.63 27.06 2.19
CA ASP A 362 30.93 25.78 1.52
C ASP A 362 29.93 24.64 1.82
N LEU A 363 28.91 24.86 2.68
CA LEU A 363 27.89 23.85 3.01
C LEU A 363 26.51 24.21 2.43
N PRO A 364 25.79 23.27 1.79
CA PRO A 364 24.55 23.56 1.10
C PRO A 364 23.42 23.86 2.10
N ILE A 365 22.62 24.88 1.75
CA ILE A 365 21.50 25.49 2.50
C ILE A 365 20.53 24.42 3.05
N ASP A 366 20.70 24.06 4.33
CA ASP A 366 20.08 22.88 4.94
C ASP A 366 18.55 23.01 5.19
N LEU A 367 18.06 24.23 5.44
CA LEU A 367 16.61 24.46 5.58
C LEU A 367 15.85 24.09 4.29
N GLY A 368 16.44 24.42 3.13
CA GLY A 368 15.92 24.04 1.83
C GLY A 368 15.94 22.52 1.62
N ILE A 369 16.96 21.84 2.13
CA ILE A 369 17.10 20.38 2.03
C ILE A 369 16.03 19.68 2.88
N ARG A 370 15.84 20.06 4.15
CA ARG A 370 14.80 19.47 5.01
C ARG A 370 13.40 19.72 4.47
N GLN A 371 13.10 20.93 4.00
CA GLN A 371 11.81 21.24 3.37
C GLN A 371 11.58 20.43 2.09
N ALA A 372 12.61 20.27 1.25
CA ALA A 372 12.53 19.44 0.06
C ALA A 372 12.30 17.96 0.40
N LEU A 373 13.02 17.42 1.39
CA LEU A 373 12.89 16.03 1.82
C LEU A 373 11.52 15.74 2.44
N THR A 374 11.03 16.61 3.33
CA THR A 374 9.69 16.45 3.93
C THR A 374 8.60 16.50 2.86
N LYS A 375 8.70 17.40 1.88
CA LYS A 375 7.76 17.45 0.73
C LYS A 375 7.80 16.16 -0.09
N ARG A 376 9.00 15.63 -0.38
CA ARG A 376 9.17 14.35 -1.09
C ARG A 376 8.60 13.18 -0.29
N LEU A 377 8.82 13.14 1.01
CA LEU A 377 8.27 12.13 1.91
C LEU A 377 6.74 12.14 1.90
N VAL A 378 6.12 13.32 2.04
CA VAL A 378 4.66 13.49 1.97
C VAL A 378 4.11 12.98 0.63
N ASN A 379 4.76 13.34 -0.48
CA ASN A 379 4.35 12.89 -1.82
C ASN A 379 4.53 11.39 -2.02
N ALA A 380 5.59 10.80 -1.47
CA ALA A 380 5.82 9.37 -1.52
C ALA A 380 4.71 8.64 -0.75
N MET A 381 4.45 9.03 0.49
CA MET A 381 3.45 8.41 1.37
C MET A 381 2.01 8.53 0.83
N ARG A 382 1.63 9.70 0.31
CA ARG A 382 0.34 9.87 -0.39
C ARG A 382 0.26 9.00 -1.64
N GLY A 383 1.37 8.87 -2.37
CA GLY A 383 1.47 7.97 -3.53
C GLY A 383 1.34 6.48 -3.18
N LEU A 384 1.59 6.11 -1.92
CA LEU A 384 1.34 4.76 -1.38
C LEU A 384 -0.09 4.60 -0.84
N GLY A 385 -0.97 5.58 -1.04
CA GLY A 385 -2.37 5.55 -0.57
C GLY A 385 -2.54 5.81 0.92
N LYS A 386 -1.50 6.25 1.63
CA LYS A 386 -1.54 6.54 3.08
C LYS A 386 -2.13 7.93 3.34
N ARG A 387 -2.84 8.10 4.47
CA ARG A 387 -3.36 9.42 4.90
C ARG A 387 -2.21 10.22 5.52
N VAL A 388 -1.98 11.44 5.05
CA VAL A 388 -0.85 12.27 5.51
C VAL A 388 -1.30 13.65 5.96
N THR A 389 -1.12 13.93 7.24
CA THR A 389 -1.34 15.22 7.90
C THR A 389 0.00 15.88 8.19
N VAL A 390 0.11 17.19 7.94
CA VAL A 390 1.33 17.95 8.19
C VAL A 390 1.00 19.19 9.02
N LYS A 391 1.73 19.37 10.13
CA LYS A 391 1.66 20.54 11.01
C LYS A 391 3.01 21.24 11.04
N TYR A 392 3.01 22.57 10.93
CA TYR A 392 4.22 23.40 10.92
C TYR A 392 4.29 24.23 12.20
N TYR A 393 5.49 24.36 12.76
CA TYR A 393 5.78 25.08 14.01
C TYR A 393 7.04 25.95 13.89
#